data_AF-A0A919IM02-F1
#
_entry.id   AF-A0A919IM02-F1
#
_cell.length_a   1.000
_cell.length_b   1.000
_cell.length_c   1.000
_cell.angle_alpha   90.00
_cell.angle_beta   90.00
_cell.angle_gamma   90.00
#
_symmetry.space_group_name_H-M   'P 1'
#
loop_
_entity.id
_entity.type
_entity.pdbx_description
1 polymer ?
#
loop_
_entity_poly.entity_id
_entity_poly.type
_entity_poly.pdbx_seq_one_letter_code
_entity_poly.pdbx_strand_id
1 'polypeptide(L)'
;MLRTNPIFRALWIGVLASNVGTWMQTVGAQWLVVHEADAATWVSLVQTVTTLPVLLFALPAGTIADALDRRRLLIAVQAGLFLIASTLTALTASDHASPQVLLIFTFLLGCGQALTLPSWQAVIPEVVPHDQLPSASALGAVNTNLARSAGPALAGLLVAHFGSAVVFGLNALSFAVFAVALLRWRRPERPPVSRPEPFASALRAGGRYVRWSPVIRRILGRVLLFVLPGSVVWGLLPLVASRELGMGASGYGILLAALGVGAIAGALLMPRARKVLRTNQLIAVTGIAYGLALLVTALVPNRFVVTPVLVVAGLAWMMLVSRMNAAMQLNLPNWVRARALAIYQLVFAGGQALGALAWGQSAEAVGLRETFGIAGALMLAGTLAVRRWPVHTHEDDDQSPAVFWAEPHLMLQPHLQDGPILVSATYRVPPANTGEFVSAMDVLRGSRQRTGATQWGLFRDGADPAEFVEVYLVPTWEEHLRQHEGRLTEDDEQVEKRAIALAEGPPSVRHLLPPKHSD
;
A
#
# COMPACT_ATOMS: atom_id res chain seq x y z
N MET A 1 -2.49 -6.41 -28.16
CA MET A 1 -1.38 -6.49 -27.19
C MET A 1 -0.87 -7.92 -26.98
N LEU A 2 -1.60 -8.83 -26.31
CA LEU A 2 -1.11 -10.22 -26.09
C LEU A 2 -0.87 -11.01 -27.41
N ARG A 3 -1.63 -10.71 -28.48
CA ARG A 3 -1.39 -11.30 -29.81
C ARG A 3 -0.21 -10.68 -30.56
N THR A 4 0.11 -9.42 -30.27
CA THR A 4 1.03 -8.59 -31.06
C THR A 4 2.43 -8.51 -30.46
N ASN A 5 2.61 -8.71 -29.15
CA ASN A 5 3.91 -8.73 -28.49
C ASN A 5 4.14 -10.10 -27.82
N PRO A 6 4.88 -11.04 -28.46
CA PRO A 6 5.05 -12.41 -27.96
C PRO A 6 5.88 -12.46 -26.67
N ILE A 7 6.80 -11.52 -26.47
CA ILE A 7 7.62 -11.41 -25.26
C ILE A 7 6.74 -11.00 -24.08
N PHE A 8 5.96 -9.93 -24.24
CA PHE A 8 5.01 -9.49 -23.21
C PHE A 8 4.02 -10.61 -22.86
N ARG A 9 3.51 -11.34 -23.87
CA ARG A 9 2.64 -12.50 -23.64
C ARG A 9 3.31 -13.58 -22.80
N ALA A 10 4.56 -13.96 -23.12
CA ALA A 10 5.29 -14.99 -22.38
C ALA A 10 5.51 -14.57 -20.92
N LEU A 11 5.93 -13.32 -20.69
CA LEU A 11 6.11 -12.78 -19.33
C LEU A 11 4.78 -12.68 -18.57
N TRP A 12 3.71 -12.24 -19.23
CA TRP A 12 2.38 -12.14 -18.62
C TRP A 12 1.84 -13.51 -18.19
N ILE A 13 2.03 -14.55 -19.02
CA ILE A 13 1.67 -15.93 -18.66
C ILE A 13 2.52 -16.42 -17.48
N GLY A 14 3.83 -16.15 -17.49
CA GLY A 14 4.72 -16.51 -16.37
C GLY A 14 4.30 -15.86 -15.05
N VAL A 15 3.93 -14.58 -15.08
CA VAL A 15 3.43 -13.85 -13.91
C VAL A 15 2.06 -14.38 -13.47
N LEU A 16 1.18 -14.72 -14.41
CA LEU A 16 -0.12 -15.32 -14.08
C LEU A 16 0.06 -16.65 -13.35
N ALA A 17 0.89 -17.53 -13.91
CA ALA A 17 1.21 -18.82 -13.32
C ALA A 17 1.81 -18.65 -11.92
N SER A 18 2.76 -17.71 -11.76
CA SER A 18 3.39 -17.41 -10.46
C SER A 18 2.40 -16.88 -9.43
N ASN A 19 1.48 -16.00 -9.83
CA ASN A 19 0.44 -15.49 -8.94
C ASN A 19 -0.55 -16.60 -8.53
N VAL A 20 -0.97 -17.44 -9.48
CA VAL A 20 -1.85 -18.59 -9.19
C VAL A 20 -1.14 -19.54 -8.23
N GLY A 21 0.10 -19.92 -8.52
CA GLY A 21 0.93 -20.78 -7.67
C GLY A 21 1.11 -20.23 -6.26
N THR A 22 1.34 -18.93 -6.13
CA THR A 22 1.48 -18.26 -4.82
C THR A 22 0.20 -18.31 -4.02
N TRP A 23 -0.96 -18.07 -4.64
CA TRP A 23 -2.26 -18.23 -3.97
C TRP A 23 -2.50 -19.67 -3.55
N MET A 24 -2.14 -20.63 -4.41
CA MET A 24 -2.29 -22.04 -4.07
C MET A 24 -1.38 -22.42 -2.90
N GLN A 25 -0.13 -21.95 -2.89
CA GLN A 25 0.83 -22.13 -1.80
C GLN A 25 0.25 -21.65 -0.46
N THR A 26 -0.34 -20.45 -0.42
CA THR A 26 -0.95 -19.93 0.81
C THR A 26 -2.07 -20.83 1.32
N VAL A 27 -2.96 -21.28 0.43
CA VAL A 27 -4.06 -22.21 0.77
C VAL A 27 -3.53 -23.55 1.27
N GLY A 28 -2.55 -24.13 0.57
CA GLY A 28 -1.93 -25.40 0.95
C GLY A 28 -1.21 -25.32 2.29
N ALA A 29 -0.50 -24.21 2.55
CA ALA A 29 0.21 -23.98 3.81
C ALA A 29 -0.77 -23.82 4.98
N GLN A 30 -1.81 -23.00 4.82
CA GLN A 30 -2.83 -22.82 5.86
C GLN A 30 -3.59 -24.12 6.15
N TRP A 31 -3.87 -24.93 5.12
CA TRP A 31 -4.56 -26.20 5.30
C TRP A 31 -3.67 -27.26 5.97
N LEU A 32 -2.36 -27.26 5.71
CA LEU A 32 -1.43 -28.26 6.25
C LEU A 32 -1.42 -28.26 7.79
N VAL A 33 -1.61 -27.10 8.41
CA VAL A 33 -1.58 -26.93 9.88
C VAL A 33 -2.96 -26.89 10.53
N VAL A 34 -4.05 -27.12 9.78
CA VAL A 34 -5.43 -26.94 10.30
C VAL A 34 -5.82 -27.98 11.37
N HIS A 35 -5.13 -29.13 11.39
CA HIS A 35 -5.35 -30.23 12.34
C HIS A 35 -4.32 -30.27 13.48
N GLU A 36 -3.38 -29.33 13.51
CA GLU A 36 -2.37 -29.25 14.58
C GLU A 36 -3.00 -28.82 15.92
N ALA A 37 -2.30 -29.14 17.01
CA ALA A 37 -2.54 -28.45 18.28
C ALA A 37 -2.31 -26.94 18.08
N ASP A 38 -3.14 -26.09 18.67
CA ASP A 38 -3.04 -24.63 18.52
C ASP A 38 -3.13 -24.17 17.04
N ALA A 39 -3.95 -24.87 16.24
CA ALA A 39 -4.11 -24.55 14.82
C ALA A 39 -4.55 -23.09 14.55
N ALA A 40 -5.26 -22.44 15.49
CA ALA A 40 -5.60 -21.02 15.37
C ALA A 40 -4.35 -20.13 15.36
N THR A 41 -3.39 -20.38 16.24
CA THR A 41 -2.07 -19.74 16.18
C THR A 41 -1.32 -20.14 14.92
N TRP A 42 -1.22 -21.42 14.56
CA TRP A 42 -0.44 -21.80 13.37
C TRP A 42 -0.98 -21.24 12.05
N VAL A 43 -2.29 -21.36 11.80
CA VAL A 43 -2.92 -20.87 10.56
C VAL A 43 -2.79 -19.35 10.44
N SER A 44 -2.98 -18.63 11.56
CA SER A 44 -2.81 -17.18 11.58
C SER A 44 -1.34 -16.75 11.45
N LEU A 45 -0.40 -17.51 12.00
CA LEU A 45 1.03 -17.28 11.80
C LEU A 45 1.43 -17.48 10.33
N VAL A 46 0.88 -18.49 9.63
CA VAL A 46 1.10 -18.67 8.18
C VAL A 46 0.70 -17.40 7.42
N GLN A 47 -0.48 -16.83 7.72
CA GLN A 47 -0.92 -15.55 7.12
C GLN A 47 0.00 -14.38 7.52
N THR A 48 0.45 -14.35 8.77
CA THR A 48 1.34 -13.32 9.31
C THR A 48 2.69 -13.34 8.58
N VAL A 49 3.36 -14.50 8.50
CA VAL A 49 4.67 -14.64 7.85
C VAL A 49 4.60 -14.52 6.33
N THR A 50 3.43 -14.76 5.71
CA THR A 50 3.21 -14.47 4.29
C THR A 50 3.25 -12.96 4.01
N THR A 51 2.73 -12.16 4.94
CA THR A 51 2.57 -10.72 4.76
C THR A 51 3.74 -9.90 5.33
N LEU A 52 4.40 -10.43 6.37
CA LEU A 52 5.51 -9.79 7.09
C LEU A 52 6.68 -9.37 6.18
N PRO A 53 7.12 -10.14 5.18
CA PRO A 53 8.19 -9.70 4.29
C PRO A 53 7.86 -8.43 3.52
N VAL A 54 6.60 -8.23 3.12
CA VAL A 54 6.19 -6.96 2.50
C VAL A 54 6.34 -5.82 3.50
N LEU A 55 5.99 -6.03 4.77
CA LEU A 55 6.22 -5.03 5.82
C LEU A 55 7.71 -4.69 5.99
N LEU A 56 8.58 -5.70 6.01
CA LEU A 56 10.02 -5.51 6.24
C LEU A 56 10.75 -4.95 5.01
N PHE A 57 10.34 -5.37 3.81
CA PHE A 57 11.08 -5.13 2.58
C PHE A 57 10.41 -4.18 1.59
N ALA A 58 9.18 -3.70 1.82
CA ALA A 58 8.50 -2.78 0.90
C ALA A 58 9.33 -1.54 0.53
N LEU A 59 10.11 -1.03 1.49
CA LEU A 59 10.98 0.12 1.31
C LEU A 59 12.30 -0.26 0.60
N PRO A 60 13.15 -1.15 1.13
CA PRO A 60 14.43 -1.48 0.50
C PRO A 60 14.30 -2.25 -0.81
N ALA A 61 13.19 -2.95 -1.08
CA ALA A 61 13.03 -3.69 -2.33
C ALA A 61 13.08 -2.78 -3.57
N GLY A 62 12.57 -1.54 -3.45
CA GLY A 62 12.64 -0.56 -4.54
C GLY A 62 14.07 -0.10 -4.84
N THR A 63 14.87 0.17 -3.81
CA THR A 63 16.28 0.57 -4.02
C THR A 63 17.11 -0.54 -4.63
N ILE A 64 16.90 -1.77 -4.18
CA ILE A 64 17.58 -2.95 -4.73
C ILE A 64 17.22 -3.12 -6.21
N ALA A 65 15.94 -2.94 -6.55
CA ALA A 65 15.46 -3.02 -7.93
C ALA A 65 16.00 -1.91 -8.85
N ASP A 66 16.35 -0.74 -8.29
CA ASP A 66 16.94 0.36 -9.05
C ASP A 66 18.47 0.29 -9.12
N ALA A 67 19.13 -0.28 -8.11
CA ALA A 67 20.58 -0.42 -8.06
C ALA A 67 21.12 -1.58 -8.91
N LEU A 68 20.32 -2.64 -9.10
CA LEU A 68 20.72 -3.84 -9.80
C LEU A 68 20.09 -3.93 -11.20
N ASP A 69 20.70 -4.72 -12.08
CA ASP A 69 20.04 -5.08 -13.33
C ASP A 69 18.76 -5.88 -13.02
N ARG A 70 17.61 -5.27 -13.31
CA ARG A 70 16.27 -5.78 -12.99
C ARG A 70 16.00 -7.17 -13.54
N ARG A 71 16.52 -7.47 -14.74
CA ARG A 71 16.37 -8.80 -15.36
C ARG A 71 17.18 -9.83 -14.59
N ARG A 72 18.45 -9.55 -14.28
CA ARG A 72 19.31 -10.46 -13.49
C ARG A 72 18.75 -10.66 -12.08
N LEU A 73 18.28 -9.59 -11.44
CA LEU A 73 17.65 -9.65 -10.13
C LEU A 73 16.41 -10.55 -10.15
N LEU A 74 15.49 -10.34 -11.09
CA LEU A 74 14.28 -11.18 -11.20
C LEU A 74 14.64 -12.64 -11.46
N ILE A 75 15.59 -12.94 -12.35
CA ILE A 75 16.01 -14.33 -12.62
C ILE A 75 16.57 -14.97 -11.35
N ALA A 76 17.45 -14.28 -10.61
CA ALA A 76 18.02 -14.78 -9.37
C ALA A 76 16.94 -15.04 -8.30
N VAL A 77 15.99 -14.11 -8.15
CA VAL A 77 14.86 -14.25 -7.22
C VAL A 77 13.97 -15.43 -7.61
N GLN A 78 13.60 -15.58 -8.88
CA GLN A 78 12.77 -16.71 -9.32
C GLN A 78 13.49 -18.06 -9.17
N ALA A 79 14.81 -18.12 -9.41
CA ALA A 79 15.60 -19.32 -9.15
C ALA A 79 15.64 -19.67 -7.65
N GLY A 80 15.83 -18.68 -6.78
CA GLY A 80 15.75 -18.86 -5.33
C GLY A 80 14.37 -19.35 -4.87
N LEU A 81 13.30 -18.72 -5.34
CA LEU A 81 11.93 -19.12 -5.06
C LEU A 81 11.62 -20.54 -5.55
N PHE A 82 12.09 -20.91 -6.74
CA PHE A 82 11.99 -22.27 -7.26
C PHE A 82 12.65 -23.28 -6.33
N LEU A 83 13.88 -23.02 -5.87
CA LEU A 83 14.60 -23.90 -4.96
C LEU A 83 13.86 -24.02 -3.62
N ILE A 84 13.48 -22.89 -3.00
CA ILE A 84 12.76 -22.85 -1.73
C ILE A 84 11.45 -23.64 -1.83
N ALA A 85 10.63 -23.40 -2.86
CA ALA A 85 9.37 -24.10 -3.06
C ALA A 85 9.57 -25.59 -3.36
N SER A 86 10.61 -25.97 -4.11
CA SER A 86 10.95 -27.36 -4.40
C SER A 86 11.39 -28.10 -3.13
N THR A 87 12.20 -27.48 -2.29
CA THR A 87 12.60 -28.04 -1.00
C THR A 87 11.41 -28.21 -0.07
N LEU A 88 10.54 -27.20 0.04
CA LEU A 88 9.31 -27.33 0.83
C LEU A 88 8.40 -28.45 0.30
N THR A 89 8.31 -28.60 -1.02
CA THR A 89 7.59 -29.70 -1.67
C THR A 89 8.15 -31.06 -1.25
N ALA A 90 9.47 -31.23 -1.32
CA ALA A 90 10.13 -32.47 -0.95
C ALA A 90 9.97 -32.79 0.55
N LEU A 91 10.11 -31.79 1.42
CA LEU A 91 9.88 -31.94 2.86
C LEU A 91 8.42 -32.31 3.18
N THR A 92 7.47 -31.72 2.47
CA THR A 92 6.04 -32.03 2.65
C THR A 92 5.70 -33.41 2.11
N ALA A 93 6.26 -33.82 0.97
CA ALA A 93 6.04 -35.14 0.37
C ALA A 93 6.70 -36.28 1.16
N SER A 94 7.68 -35.96 2.01
CA SER A 94 8.36 -36.91 2.88
C SER A 94 7.87 -36.83 4.34
N ASP A 95 6.80 -36.09 4.62
CA ASP A 95 6.23 -35.90 5.97
C ASP A 95 7.19 -35.25 7.00
N HIS A 96 8.20 -34.51 6.54
CA HIS A 96 9.14 -33.75 7.38
C HIS A 96 8.80 -32.24 7.49
N ALA A 97 7.66 -31.82 6.94
CA ALA A 97 7.22 -30.42 6.98
C ALA A 97 6.49 -30.09 8.29
N SER A 98 7.25 -29.90 9.37
CA SER A 98 6.69 -29.40 10.63
C SER A 98 6.12 -27.97 10.48
N PRO A 99 5.23 -27.51 11.39
CA PRO A 99 4.69 -26.14 11.34
C PRO A 99 5.78 -25.07 11.31
N GLN A 100 6.89 -25.26 12.04
CA GLN A 100 8.01 -24.32 12.07
C GLN A 100 8.75 -24.28 10.72
N VAL A 101 9.00 -25.44 10.11
CA VAL A 101 9.57 -25.54 8.77
C VAL A 101 8.67 -24.82 7.78
N LEU A 102 7.35 -25.07 7.83
CA LEU A 102 6.39 -24.41 6.96
C LEU A 102 6.43 -22.87 7.10
N LEU A 103 6.51 -22.33 8.32
CA LEU A 103 6.60 -20.89 8.56
C LEU A 103 7.89 -20.29 7.99
N ILE A 104 9.04 -20.94 8.21
CA ILE A 104 10.33 -20.50 7.66
C ILE A 104 10.27 -20.42 6.14
N PHE A 105 9.82 -21.49 5.49
CA PHE A 105 9.73 -21.53 4.03
C PHE A 105 8.69 -20.55 3.48
N THR A 106 7.55 -20.39 4.15
CA THR A 106 6.52 -19.40 3.76
C THR A 106 7.06 -17.97 3.87
N PHE A 107 7.82 -17.67 4.94
CA PHE A 107 8.51 -16.38 5.10
C PHE A 107 9.52 -16.15 3.97
N LEU A 108 10.38 -17.13 3.68
CA LEU A 108 11.38 -17.04 2.60
C LEU A 108 10.73 -16.82 1.23
N LEU A 109 9.63 -17.51 0.95
CA LEU A 109 8.83 -17.29 -0.26
C LEU A 109 8.27 -15.86 -0.30
N GLY A 110 7.73 -15.37 0.82
CA GLY A 110 7.25 -14.00 0.94
C GLY A 110 8.36 -12.95 0.72
N CYS A 111 9.59 -13.20 1.17
CA CYS A 111 10.75 -12.33 0.90
C CYS A 111 11.04 -12.21 -0.59
N GLY A 112 11.05 -13.33 -1.32
CA GLY A 112 11.24 -13.29 -2.77
C GLY A 112 10.08 -12.60 -3.50
N GLN A 113 8.84 -12.76 -3.03
CA GLN A 113 7.69 -12.03 -3.58
C GLN A 113 7.78 -10.51 -3.35
N ALA A 114 8.23 -10.09 -2.16
CA ALA A 114 8.42 -8.68 -1.84
C ALA A 114 9.45 -7.99 -2.76
N LEU A 115 10.49 -8.72 -3.20
CA LEU A 115 11.46 -8.24 -4.19
C LEU A 115 10.96 -8.32 -5.63
N THR A 116 10.12 -9.31 -5.94
CA THR A 116 9.60 -9.55 -7.30
C THR A 116 8.70 -8.41 -7.76
N LEU A 117 7.77 -7.95 -6.92
CA LEU A 117 6.75 -6.99 -7.31
C LEU A 117 7.31 -5.63 -7.83
N PRO A 118 8.17 -4.90 -7.10
CA PRO A 118 8.73 -3.63 -7.60
C PRO A 118 9.62 -3.83 -8.82
N SER A 119 10.41 -4.92 -8.83
CA SER A 119 11.27 -5.27 -9.97
C SER A 119 10.45 -5.55 -11.24
N TRP A 120 9.32 -6.26 -11.11
CA TRP A 120 8.39 -6.55 -12.20
C TRP A 120 7.70 -5.29 -12.71
N GLN A 121 7.22 -4.42 -11.81
CA GLN A 121 6.59 -3.15 -12.18
C GLN A 121 7.55 -2.26 -12.98
N ALA A 122 8.83 -2.25 -12.64
CA ALA A 122 9.85 -1.50 -13.36
C ALA A 122 10.24 -2.10 -14.72
N VAL A 123 10.02 -3.41 -14.93
CA VAL A 123 10.25 -4.10 -16.21
C VAL A 123 9.15 -3.83 -17.23
N ILE A 124 7.90 -3.60 -16.80
CA ILE A 124 6.77 -3.39 -17.74
C ILE A 124 7.06 -2.29 -18.77
N PRO A 125 7.51 -1.07 -18.40
CA PRO A 125 7.81 -0.01 -19.37
C PRO A 125 9.04 -0.28 -20.26
N GLU A 126 9.83 -1.31 -19.96
CA GLU A 126 10.95 -1.75 -20.81
C GLU A 126 10.50 -2.77 -21.87
N VAL A 127 9.35 -3.41 -21.68
CA VAL A 127 8.83 -4.47 -22.56
C VAL A 127 7.79 -3.95 -23.55
N VAL A 128 7.06 -2.88 -23.17
CA VAL A 128 5.94 -2.36 -23.97
C VAL A 128 6.13 -0.88 -24.29
N PRO A 129 5.72 -0.44 -25.50
CA PRO A 129 5.68 0.98 -25.86
C PRO A 129 4.84 1.83 -24.88
N HIS A 130 5.17 3.12 -24.77
CA HIS A 130 4.55 4.03 -23.81
C HIS A 130 3.02 4.17 -23.99
N ASP A 131 2.54 4.19 -25.24
CA ASP A 131 1.12 4.21 -25.61
C ASP A 131 0.35 2.96 -25.16
N GLN A 132 1.05 1.84 -24.96
CA GLN A 132 0.45 0.57 -24.53
C GLN A 132 0.49 0.37 -23.01
N LEU A 133 1.11 1.27 -22.24
CA LEU A 133 1.19 1.16 -20.78
C LEU A 133 -0.17 1.05 -20.07
N PRO A 134 -1.22 1.83 -20.44
CA PRO A 134 -2.53 1.68 -19.83
C PRO A 134 -3.14 0.28 -20.07
N SER A 135 -2.95 -0.25 -21.28
CA SER A 135 -3.41 -1.61 -21.64
C SER A 135 -2.63 -2.69 -20.88
N ALA A 136 -1.31 -2.53 -20.72
CA ALA A 136 -0.49 -3.42 -19.91
C ALA A 136 -0.93 -3.40 -18.43
N SER A 137 -1.20 -2.22 -17.88
CA SER A 137 -1.67 -2.05 -16.50
C SER A 137 -3.04 -2.72 -16.27
N ALA A 138 -3.98 -2.55 -17.21
CA ALA A 138 -5.27 -3.23 -17.18
C ALA A 138 -5.13 -4.76 -17.21
N LEU A 139 -4.25 -5.29 -18.07
CA LEU A 139 -3.94 -6.72 -18.12
C LEU A 139 -3.25 -7.23 -16.85
N GLY A 140 -2.44 -6.40 -16.19
CA GLY A 140 -1.89 -6.69 -14.87
C GLY A 140 -2.98 -6.83 -13.81
N ALA A 141 -3.95 -5.91 -13.79
CA ALA A 141 -5.09 -6.00 -12.89
C ALA A 141 -5.93 -7.27 -13.14
N VAL A 142 -6.16 -7.64 -14.40
CA VAL A 142 -6.82 -8.90 -14.77
C VAL A 142 -6.04 -10.11 -14.24
N ASN A 143 -4.72 -10.11 -14.41
CA ASN A 143 -3.84 -11.17 -13.96
C ASN A 143 -3.97 -11.42 -12.44
N THR A 144 -3.82 -10.37 -11.63
CA THR A 144 -3.91 -10.48 -10.16
C THR A 144 -5.30 -10.92 -9.69
N ASN A 145 -6.36 -10.40 -10.30
CA ASN A 145 -7.74 -10.76 -9.94
C ASN A 145 -8.09 -12.20 -10.32
N LEU A 146 -7.65 -12.65 -11.50
CA LEU A 146 -7.84 -14.02 -11.97
C LEU A 146 -7.10 -15.00 -11.05
N ALA A 147 -5.84 -14.72 -10.75
CA ALA A 147 -5.04 -15.55 -9.85
C ALA A 147 -5.66 -15.68 -8.45
N ARG A 148 -6.14 -14.56 -7.89
CA ARG A 148 -6.79 -14.53 -6.56
C ARG A 148 -8.08 -15.33 -6.49
N SER A 149 -8.77 -15.53 -7.62
CA SER A 149 -10.03 -16.28 -7.66
C SER A 149 -9.81 -17.74 -8.03
N ALA A 150 -8.99 -18.00 -9.05
CA ALA A 150 -8.72 -19.36 -9.54
C ALA A 150 -7.75 -20.13 -8.63
N GLY A 151 -6.74 -19.45 -8.06
CA GLY A 151 -5.72 -20.07 -7.21
C GLY A 151 -6.31 -20.85 -6.04
N PRO A 152 -7.12 -20.22 -5.17
CA PRO A 152 -7.71 -20.93 -4.04
C PRO A 152 -8.64 -22.08 -4.42
N ALA A 153 -9.42 -21.93 -5.49
CA ALA A 153 -10.30 -22.99 -5.99
C ALA A 153 -9.50 -24.22 -6.45
N LEU A 154 -8.46 -24.00 -7.26
CA LEU A 154 -7.57 -25.06 -7.73
C LEU A 154 -6.82 -25.70 -6.55
N ALA A 155 -6.34 -24.89 -5.60
CA ALA A 155 -5.65 -25.38 -4.43
C ALA A 155 -6.54 -26.27 -3.56
N GLY A 156 -7.76 -25.83 -3.22
CA GLY A 156 -8.65 -26.63 -2.39
C GLY A 156 -8.99 -27.98 -3.01
N LEU A 157 -9.19 -28.02 -4.34
CA LEU A 157 -9.39 -29.28 -5.07
C LEU A 157 -8.14 -30.17 -5.04
N LEU A 158 -6.96 -29.60 -5.33
CA LEU A 158 -5.71 -30.37 -5.38
C LEU A 158 -5.29 -30.88 -4.01
N VAL A 159 -5.40 -30.06 -2.96
CA VAL A 159 -5.11 -30.46 -1.57
C VAL A 159 -6.05 -31.57 -1.13
N ALA A 160 -7.34 -31.51 -1.48
CA ALA A 160 -8.32 -32.53 -1.10
C ALA A 160 -8.04 -33.91 -1.71
N HIS A 161 -7.46 -33.98 -2.92
CA HIS A 161 -7.25 -35.24 -3.64
C HIS A 161 -5.80 -35.74 -3.62
N PHE A 162 -4.82 -34.83 -3.55
CA PHE A 162 -3.40 -35.15 -3.71
C PHE A 162 -2.52 -34.57 -2.59
N GLY A 163 -3.09 -33.87 -1.61
CA GLY A 163 -2.35 -33.25 -0.51
C GLY A 163 -1.63 -31.94 -0.88
N SER A 164 -1.08 -31.28 0.14
CA SER A 164 -0.44 -29.95 -0.02
C SER A 164 0.88 -29.99 -0.81
N ALA A 165 1.57 -31.12 -0.84
CA ALA A 165 2.85 -31.25 -1.56
C ALA A 165 2.70 -30.95 -3.07
N VAL A 166 1.64 -31.44 -3.72
CA VAL A 166 1.39 -31.18 -5.15
C VAL A 166 1.20 -29.70 -5.42
N VAL A 167 0.52 -28.99 -4.53
CA VAL A 167 0.31 -27.54 -4.64
C VAL A 167 1.62 -26.78 -4.52
N PHE A 168 2.49 -27.16 -3.59
CA PHE A 168 3.82 -26.56 -3.46
C PHE A 168 4.70 -26.84 -4.69
N GLY A 169 4.61 -28.05 -5.25
CA GLY A 169 5.35 -28.42 -6.46
C GLY A 169 4.89 -27.64 -7.70
N LEU A 170 3.59 -27.42 -7.85
CA LEU A 170 3.05 -26.58 -8.91
C LEU A 170 3.47 -25.11 -8.75
N ASN A 171 3.55 -24.62 -7.51
CA ASN A 171 4.09 -23.29 -7.24
C ASN A 171 5.58 -23.19 -7.62
N ALA A 172 6.39 -24.19 -7.27
CA ALA A 172 7.78 -24.26 -7.71
C ALA A 172 7.86 -24.20 -9.25
N LEU A 173 7.13 -25.05 -9.96
CA LEU A 173 7.09 -25.06 -11.42
C LEU A 173 6.71 -23.68 -12.00
N SER A 174 5.78 -22.96 -11.35
CA SER A 174 5.37 -21.63 -11.78
C SER A 174 6.52 -20.60 -11.77
N PHE A 175 7.39 -20.66 -10.76
CA PHE A 175 8.59 -19.81 -10.70
C PHE A 175 9.60 -20.17 -11.79
N ALA A 176 9.75 -21.46 -12.11
CA ALA A 176 10.58 -21.89 -13.23
C ALA A 176 10.05 -21.38 -14.58
N VAL A 177 8.73 -21.44 -14.80
CA VAL A 177 8.09 -20.90 -16.01
C VAL A 177 8.38 -19.40 -16.15
N PHE A 178 8.28 -18.64 -15.06
CA PHE A 178 8.56 -17.21 -15.10
C PHE A 178 10.05 -16.92 -15.32
N ALA A 179 10.96 -17.65 -14.68
CA ALA A 179 12.40 -17.54 -14.90
C ALA A 179 12.77 -17.81 -16.37
N VAL A 180 12.20 -18.85 -16.99
CA VAL A 180 12.42 -19.18 -18.41
C VAL A 180 11.90 -18.06 -19.32
N ALA A 181 10.76 -17.46 -19.01
CA ALA A 181 10.25 -16.31 -19.77
C ALA A 181 11.20 -15.11 -19.71
N LEU A 182 11.79 -14.85 -18.53
CA LEU A 182 12.79 -13.78 -18.34
C LEU A 182 14.12 -14.07 -19.05
N LEU A 183 14.56 -15.33 -19.08
CA LEU A 183 15.76 -15.75 -19.81
C LEU A 183 15.62 -15.51 -21.32
N ARG A 184 14.42 -15.74 -21.87
CA ARG A 184 14.12 -15.50 -23.30
C ARG A 184 14.01 -14.02 -23.66
N TRP A 185 13.70 -13.15 -22.70
CA TRP A 185 13.65 -11.71 -22.94
C TRP A 185 15.07 -11.13 -22.99
N ARG A 186 15.39 -10.39 -24.06
CA ARG A 186 16.61 -9.58 -24.14
C ARG A 186 16.27 -8.14 -23.79
N ARG A 187 16.86 -7.64 -22.71
CA ARG A 187 16.68 -6.26 -22.24
C ARG A 187 17.35 -5.29 -23.24
N PRO A 188 16.66 -4.27 -23.74
CA PRO A 188 17.29 -3.19 -24.50
C PRO A 188 18.32 -2.47 -23.63
N GLU A 189 19.50 -2.16 -24.17
CA GLU A 189 20.49 -1.34 -23.47
C GLU A 189 19.92 0.07 -23.26
N ARG A 190 19.94 0.55 -22.02
CA ARG A 190 19.54 1.92 -21.68
C ARG A 190 20.72 2.63 -21.04
N PRO A 191 20.93 3.92 -21.38
CA PRO A 191 21.91 4.73 -20.68
C PRO A 191 21.55 4.80 -19.18
N PRO A 192 22.55 4.87 -18.29
CA PRO A 192 22.31 4.98 -16.86
C PRO A 192 21.44 6.22 -16.56
N VAL A 193 20.44 6.04 -15.69
CA VAL A 193 19.56 7.13 -15.25
C VAL A 193 20.41 8.13 -14.46
N SER A 194 20.35 9.41 -14.84
CA SER A 194 21.04 10.49 -14.15
C SER A 194 20.64 10.56 -12.67
N ARG A 195 21.65 10.46 -11.80
CA ARG A 195 21.66 10.73 -10.35
C ARG A 195 20.35 10.41 -9.61
N PRO A 196 20.19 9.17 -9.09
CA PRO A 196 19.11 8.84 -8.19
C PRO A 196 19.14 9.72 -6.94
N GLU A 197 17.99 10.23 -6.52
CA GLU A 197 17.83 10.83 -5.20
C GLU A 197 18.27 9.83 -4.11
N PRO A 198 19.05 10.24 -3.09
CA PRO A 198 19.40 9.36 -1.99
C PRO A 198 18.12 8.78 -1.36
N PHE A 199 17.97 7.46 -1.37
CA PHE A 199 16.73 6.81 -0.93
C PHE A 199 16.29 7.23 0.48
N ALA A 200 17.25 7.43 1.38
CA ALA A 200 16.98 7.85 2.76
C ALA A 200 16.44 9.29 2.86
N SER A 201 16.85 10.22 1.99
CA SER A 201 16.24 11.57 1.95
C SER A 201 14.85 11.51 1.35
N ALA A 202 14.65 10.75 0.28
CA ALA A 202 13.35 10.54 -0.35
C ALA A 202 12.32 9.91 0.61
N LEU A 203 12.74 8.92 1.41
CA LEU A 203 11.89 8.25 2.40
C LEU A 203 11.52 9.18 3.56
N ARG A 204 12.48 9.98 4.05
CA ARG A 204 12.20 11.01 5.08
C ARG A 204 11.20 12.04 4.55
N ALA A 205 11.35 12.47 3.29
CA ALA A 205 10.41 13.40 2.67
C ALA A 205 9.01 12.81 2.55
N GLY A 206 8.89 11.54 2.13
CA GLY A 206 7.62 10.80 2.11
C GLY A 206 6.97 10.66 3.49
N GLY A 207 7.74 10.28 4.50
CA GLY A 207 7.26 10.18 5.88
C GLY A 207 6.81 11.53 6.46
N ARG A 208 7.56 12.61 6.19
CA ARG A 208 7.19 13.97 6.59
C ARG A 208 5.88 14.41 5.92
N TYR A 209 5.73 14.16 4.62
CA TYR A 209 4.50 14.46 3.89
C TYR A 209 3.29 13.75 4.51
N VAL A 210 3.42 12.43 4.78
CA VAL A 210 2.36 11.64 5.43
C VAL A 210 2.05 12.18 6.82
N ARG A 211 3.05 12.54 7.62
CA ARG A 211 2.86 13.06 8.99
C ARG A 211 2.06 14.36 9.03
N TRP A 212 2.32 15.25 8.08
CA TRP A 212 1.74 16.60 8.06
C TRP A 212 0.54 16.74 7.12
N SER A 213 0.21 15.73 6.31
CA SER A 213 -1.02 15.71 5.50
C SER A 213 -2.20 15.07 6.26
N PRO A 214 -3.20 15.86 6.73
CA PRO A 214 -4.33 15.32 7.48
C PRO A 214 -5.20 14.37 6.66
N VAL A 215 -5.31 14.62 5.35
CA VAL A 215 -6.07 13.80 4.40
C VAL A 215 -5.45 12.41 4.30
N ILE A 216 -4.12 12.34 4.10
CA ILE A 216 -3.42 11.07 3.99
C ILE A 216 -3.49 10.29 5.32
N ARG A 217 -3.33 10.95 6.46
CA ARG A 217 -3.49 10.30 7.77
C ARG A 217 -4.89 9.73 7.99
N ARG A 218 -5.93 10.43 7.55
CA ARG A 218 -7.31 9.94 7.57
C ARG A 218 -7.48 8.68 6.71
N ILE A 219 -6.91 8.68 5.50
CA ILE A 219 -6.93 7.52 4.60
C ILE A 219 -6.22 6.33 5.25
N LEU A 220 -5.00 6.51 5.76
CA LEU A 220 -4.24 5.45 6.42
C LEU A 220 -4.95 4.91 7.68
N GLY A 221 -5.53 5.79 8.50
CA GLY A 221 -6.33 5.41 9.65
C GLY A 221 -7.56 4.58 9.26
N ARG A 222 -8.22 4.92 8.15
CA ARG A 222 -9.38 4.16 7.63
C ARG A 222 -8.98 2.79 7.11
N VAL A 223 -7.85 2.70 6.41
CA VAL A 223 -7.29 1.42 5.98
C VAL A 223 -7.05 0.54 7.19
N LEU A 224 -6.41 1.07 8.24
CA LEU A 224 -6.12 0.30 9.45
C LEU A 224 -7.39 -0.18 10.18
N LEU A 225 -8.37 0.71 10.35
CA LEU A 225 -9.67 0.40 10.97
C LEU A 225 -10.48 -0.67 10.22
N PHE A 226 -10.22 -0.86 8.93
CA PHE A 226 -10.88 -1.89 8.14
C PHE A 226 -10.04 -3.17 8.06
N VAL A 227 -8.75 -3.05 7.80
CA VAL A 227 -7.88 -4.20 7.51
C VAL A 227 -7.58 -5.00 8.77
N LEU A 228 -7.42 -4.36 9.94
CA LEU A 228 -7.21 -5.07 11.20
C LEU A 228 -8.36 -6.03 11.53
N PRO A 229 -9.63 -5.60 11.64
CA PRO A 229 -10.73 -6.53 11.86
C PRO A 229 -10.98 -7.44 10.66
N GLY A 230 -10.76 -6.96 9.43
CA GLY A 230 -11.02 -7.75 8.23
C GLY A 230 -10.03 -8.89 8.01
N SER A 231 -8.82 -8.83 8.57
CA SER A 231 -7.83 -9.90 8.42
C SER A 231 -8.22 -11.21 9.10
N VAL A 232 -9.25 -11.22 9.97
CA VAL A 232 -9.80 -12.43 10.60
C VAL A 232 -10.19 -13.48 9.56
N VAL A 233 -10.73 -13.06 8.40
CA VAL A 233 -11.11 -13.97 7.32
C VAL A 233 -9.86 -14.61 6.72
N TRP A 234 -8.85 -13.82 6.39
CA TRP A 234 -7.62 -14.33 5.78
C TRP A 234 -6.81 -15.22 6.73
N GLY A 235 -6.85 -14.93 8.04
CA GLY A 235 -6.10 -15.66 9.06
C GLY A 235 -6.79 -16.91 9.61
N LEU A 236 -8.13 -16.99 9.60
CA LEU A 236 -8.87 -18.03 10.31
C LEU A 236 -9.98 -18.72 9.49
N LEU A 237 -10.24 -18.32 8.25
CA LEU A 237 -11.23 -18.99 7.41
C LEU A 237 -11.01 -20.50 7.21
N PRO A 238 -9.77 -21.05 7.13
CA PRO A 238 -9.57 -22.50 7.10
C PRO A 238 -10.18 -23.23 8.29
N LEU A 239 -10.11 -22.62 9.48
CA LEU A 239 -10.63 -23.17 10.72
C LEU A 239 -12.15 -23.06 10.81
N VAL A 240 -12.73 -21.97 10.28
CA VAL A 240 -14.19 -21.87 10.11
C VAL A 240 -14.67 -22.97 9.17
N ALA A 241 -13.97 -23.20 8.06
CA ALA A 241 -14.30 -24.26 7.12
C ALA A 241 -14.29 -25.64 7.79
N SER A 242 -13.21 -25.98 8.50
CA SER A 242 -13.04 -27.32 9.08
C SER A 242 -13.88 -27.54 10.35
N ARG A 243 -13.82 -26.61 11.33
CA ARG A 243 -14.40 -26.80 12.67
C ARG A 243 -15.87 -26.41 12.75
N GLU A 244 -16.28 -25.32 12.10
CA GLU A 244 -17.66 -24.79 12.21
C GLU A 244 -18.57 -25.31 11.08
N LEU A 245 -18.04 -25.47 9.88
CA LEU A 245 -18.82 -25.85 8.70
C LEU A 245 -18.68 -27.33 8.29
N GLY A 246 -17.80 -28.07 8.95
CA GLY A 246 -17.53 -29.49 8.66
C GLY A 246 -17.03 -29.72 7.23
N MET A 247 -16.30 -28.75 6.66
CA MET A 247 -15.80 -28.79 5.30
C MET A 247 -14.31 -29.16 5.25
N GLY A 248 -13.93 -29.99 4.28
CA GLY A 248 -12.52 -30.29 3.97
C GLY A 248 -11.83 -29.19 3.14
N ALA A 249 -10.64 -29.50 2.62
CA ALA A 249 -9.82 -28.56 1.86
C ALA A 249 -10.53 -28.00 0.62
N SER A 250 -11.34 -28.84 -0.04
CA SER A 250 -12.16 -28.44 -1.18
C SER A 250 -13.17 -27.38 -0.80
N GLY A 251 -13.81 -27.52 0.35
CA GLY A 251 -14.75 -26.54 0.88
C GLY A 251 -14.06 -25.23 1.27
N TYR A 252 -12.88 -25.29 1.90
CA TYR A 252 -12.06 -24.10 2.13
C TYR A 252 -11.74 -23.36 0.82
N GLY A 253 -11.34 -24.10 -0.22
CA GLY A 253 -11.11 -23.55 -1.56
C GLY A 253 -12.36 -22.88 -2.15
N ILE A 254 -13.56 -23.47 -1.98
CA ILE A 254 -14.84 -22.89 -2.41
C ILE A 254 -15.11 -21.58 -1.66
N LEU A 255 -14.91 -21.53 -0.34
CA LEU A 255 -15.14 -20.32 0.47
C LEU A 255 -14.22 -19.16 0.02
N LEU A 256 -12.93 -19.45 -0.23
CA LEU A 256 -12.02 -18.44 -0.79
C LEU A 256 -12.35 -18.07 -2.23
N ALA A 257 -12.78 -19.02 -3.06
CA ALA A 257 -13.23 -18.73 -4.42
C ALA A 257 -14.45 -17.79 -4.40
N ALA A 258 -15.39 -17.99 -3.47
CA ALA A 258 -16.53 -17.10 -3.27
C ALA A 258 -16.08 -15.68 -2.90
N LEU A 259 -15.11 -15.55 -1.98
CA LEU A 259 -14.46 -14.27 -1.65
C LEU A 259 -13.81 -13.63 -2.89
N GLY A 260 -13.11 -14.41 -3.72
CA GLY A 260 -12.49 -13.97 -4.96
C GLY A 260 -13.49 -13.48 -6.02
N VAL A 261 -14.57 -14.24 -6.24
CA VAL A 261 -15.69 -13.87 -7.12
C VAL A 261 -16.32 -12.56 -6.66
N GLY A 262 -16.56 -12.42 -5.35
CA GLY A 262 -17.01 -11.18 -4.74
C GLY A 262 -16.07 -10.01 -5.05
N ALA A 263 -14.77 -10.22 -4.89
CA ALA A 263 -13.77 -9.20 -5.18
C ALA A 263 -13.77 -8.76 -6.65
N ILE A 264 -13.87 -9.70 -7.60
CA ILE A 264 -14.02 -9.37 -9.03
C ILE A 264 -15.30 -8.55 -9.27
N ALA A 265 -16.44 -8.99 -8.71
CA ALA A 265 -17.70 -8.28 -8.83
C ALA A 265 -17.59 -6.85 -8.27
N GLY A 266 -16.95 -6.67 -7.11
CA GLY A 266 -16.69 -5.36 -6.51
C GLY A 266 -15.84 -4.46 -7.40
N ALA A 267 -14.79 -4.99 -8.04
CA ALA A 267 -13.98 -4.23 -8.99
C ALA A 267 -14.78 -3.79 -10.23
N LEU A 268 -15.63 -4.67 -10.77
CA LEU A 268 -16.48 -4.37 -11.95
C LEU A 268 -17.62 -3.39 -11.63
N LEU A 269 -18.15 -3.43 -10.40
CA LEU A 269 -19.22 -2.54 -9.95
C LEU A 269 -18.71 -1.17 -9.49
N MET A 270 -17.41 -1.05 -9.17
CA MET A 270 -16.78 0.18 -8.69
C MET A 270 -17.08 1.43 -9.54
N PRO A 271 -16.96 1.42 -10.88
CA PRO A 271 -17.23 2.61 -11.69
C PRO A 271 -18.68 3.08 -11.59
N ARG A 272 -19.63 2.16 -11.44
CA ARG A 272 -21.05 2.49 -11.24
C ARG A 272 -21.30 3.02 -9.82
N ALA A 273 -20.72 2.36 -8.82
CA ALA A 273 -20.84 2.77 -7.42
C ALA A 273 -20.35 4.21 -7.20
N ARG A 274 -19.24 4.62 -7.85
CA ARG A 274 -18.70 5.99 -7.75
C ARG A 274 -19.61 7.07 -8.33
N LYS A 275 -20.51 6.73 -9.26
CA LYS A 275 -21.48 7.69 -9.82
C LYS A 275 -22.62 8.00 -8.85
N VAL A 276 -22.92 7.09 -7.93
CA VAL A 276 -24.12 7.17 -7.06
C VAL A 276 -23.75 7.41 -5.59
N LEU A 277 -22.59 6.91 -5.14
CA LEU A 277 -22.16 6.97 -3.76
C LEU A 277 -20.94 7.89 -3.61
N ARG A 278 -21.01 8.82 -2.66
CA ARG A 278 -19.86 9.63 -2.23
C ARG A 278 -18.82 8.76 -1.50
N THR A 279 -17.57 9.23 -1.42
CA THR A 279 -16.46 8.54 -0.74
C THR A 279 -16.85 7.95 0.62
N ASN A 280 -17.37 8.79 1.51
CA ASN A 280 -17.69 8.38 2.88
C ASN A 280 -18.90 7.42 2.94
N GLN A 281 -19.85 7.55 2.00
CA GLN A 281 -20.99 6.62 1.89
C GLN A 281 -20.52 5.25 1.40
N LEU A 282 -19.63 5.22 0.41
CA LEU A 282 -19.04 3.98 -0.08
C LEU A 282 -18.31 3.25 1.04
N ILE A 283 -17.45 3.96 1.80
CA ILE A 283 -16.76 3.42 2.97
C ILE A 283 -17.76 2.85 3.99
N ALA A 284 -18.82 3.59 4.28
CA ALA A 284 -19.84 3.18 5.23
C ALA A 284 -20.59 1.91 4.78
N VAL A 285 -21.06 1.88 3.53
CA VAL A 285 -21.79 0.74 2.98
C VAL A 285 -20.91 -0.50 2.91
N THR A 286 -19.68 -0.39 2.43
CA THR A 286 -18.76 -1.54 2.37
C THR A 286 -18.34 -2.01 3.75
N GLY A 287 -18.09 -1.09 4.69
CA GLY A 287 -17.74 -1.44 6.07
C GLY A 287 -18.88 -2.16 6.79
N ILE A 288 -20.12 -1.68 6.63
CA ILE A 288 -21.33 -2.35 7.16
C ILE A 288 -21.50 -3.73 6.52
N ALA A 289 -21.45 -3.81 5.18
CA ALA A 289 -21.61 -5.08 4.47
C ALA A 289 -20.58 -6.13 4.90
N TYR A 290 -19.31 -5.72 5.04
CA TYR A 290 -18.25 -6.61 5.50
C TYR A 290 -18.44 -7.00 6.98
N GLY A 291 -18.72 -6.05 7.87
CA GLY A 291 -18.95 -6.33 9.30
C GLY A 291 -20.14 -7.27 9.53
N LEU A 292 -21.25 -7.05 8.81
CA LEU A 292 -22.40 -7.96 8.83
C LEU A 292 -22.04 -9.35 8.30
N ALA A 293 -21.22 -9.44 7.25
CA ALA A 293 -20.76 -10.73 6.74
C ALA A 293 -19.93 -11.51 7.78
N LEU A 294 -19.07 -10.82 8.55
CA LEU A 294 -18.35 -11.43 9.67
C LEU A 294 -19.29 -11.92 10.77
N LEU A 295 -20.29 -11.11 11.15
CA LEU A 295 -21.28 -11.48 12.16
C LEU A 295 -22.14 -12.67 11.71
N VAL A 296 -22.56 -12.71 10.45
CA VAL A 296 -23.31 -13.87 9.92
C VAL A 296 -22.42 -15.12 9.90
N THR A 297 -21.15 -14.99 9.54
CA THR A 297 -20.19 -16.11 9.58
C THR A 297 -19.99 -16.63 11.01
N ALA A 298 -20.00 -15.76 12.02
CA ALA A 298 -19.94 -16.14 13.43
C ALA A 298 -21.23 -16.80 13.93
N LEU A 299 -22.39 -16.25 13.58
CA LEU A 299 -23.66 -16.61 14.22
C LEU A 299 -24.41 -17.73 13.50
N VAL A 300 -24.13 -17.96 12.21
CA VAL A 300 -24.84 -18.91 11.36
C VAL A 300 -23.84 -19.92 10.75
N PRO A 301 -23.50 -21.01 11.48
CA PRO A 301 -22.57 -22.03 11.00
C PRO A 301 -23.24 -22.95 9.97
N ASN A 302 -23.63 -22.38 8.82
CA ASN A 302 -24.24 -23.11 7.71
C ASN A 302 -23.49 -22.80 6.42
N ARG A 303 -22.89 -23.83 5.81
CA ARG A 303 -22.08 -23.71 4.59
C ARG A 303 -22.82 -23.04 3.42
N PHE A 304 -24.14 -23.25 3.31
CA PHE A 304 -24.96 -22.65 2.25
C PHE A 304 -25.26 -21.17 2.49
N VAL A 305 -25.14 -20.70 3.74
CA VAL A 305 -25.29 -19.29 4.10
C VAL A 305 -23.93 -18.58 4.07
N VAL A 306 -22.90 -19.18 4.65
CA VAL A 306 -21.57 -18.57 4.72
C VAL A 306 -20.95 -18.38 3.34
N THR A 307 -21.12 -19.32 2.41
CA THR A 307 -20.57 -19.21 1.05
C THR A 307 -21.04 -17.95 0.30
N PRO A 308 -22.36 -17.68 0.13
CA PRO A 308 -22.81 -16.44 -0.52
C PRO A 308 -22.48 -15.19 0.29
N VAL A 309 -22.44 -15.28 1.63
CA VAL A 309 -22.02 -14.16 2.49
C VAL A 309 -20.56 -13.77 2.24
N LEU A 310 -19.67 -14.73 1.98
CA LEU A 310 -18.29 -14.43 1.61
C LEU A 310 -18.15 -13.77 0.24
N VAL A 311 -19.10 -13.96 -0.69
CA VAL A 311 -19.16 -13.16 -1.92
C VAL A 311 -19.40 -11.69 -1.59
N VAL A 312 -20.31 -11.39 -0.66
CA VAL A 312 -20.56 -10.01 -0.20
C VAL A 312 -19.33 -9.45 0.53
N ALA A 313 -18.67 -10.24 1.37
CA ALA A 313 -17.43 -9.84 2.03
C ALA A 313 -16.32 -9.52 1.01
N GLY A 314 -16.13 -10.36 0.00
CA GLY A 314 -15.15 -10.14 -1.07
C GLY A 314 -15.41 -8.87 -1.86
N LEU A 315 -16.68 -8.61 -2.20
CA LEU A 315 -17.13 -7.39 -2.88
C LEU A 315 -16.82 -6.16 -2.04
N ALA A 316 -17.22 -6.16 -0.77
CA ALA A 316 -17.00 -5.05 0.14
C ALA A 316 -15.50 -4.77 0.36
N TRP A 317 -14.71 -5.83 0.55
CA TRP A 317 -13.25 -5.74 0.68
C TRP A 317 -12.61 -5.07 -0.53
N MET A 318 -12.87 -5.59 -1.73
CA MET A 318 -12.25 -5.07 -2.93
C MET A 318 -12.68 -3.64 -3.22
N MET A 319 -13.96 -3.32 -2.99
CA MET A 319 -14.46 -1.97 -3.21
C MET A 319 -13.78 -0.96 -2.27
N LEU A 320 -13.66 -1.26 -0.98
CA LEU A 320 -13.00 -0.36 -0.05
C LEU A 320 -11.50 -0.24 -0.36
N VAL A 321 -10.79 -1.34 -0.53
CA VAL A 321 -9.34 -1.33 -0.76
C VAL A 321 -9.00 -0.58 -2.04
N SER A 322 -9.74 -0.82 -3.12
CA SER A 322 -9.57 -0.10 -4.38
C SER A 322 -9.87 1.40 -4.22
N ARG A 323 -10.90 1.74 -3.43
CA ARG A 323 -11.24 3.15 -3.15
C ARG A 323 -10.15 3.86 -2.38
N MET A 324 -9.64 3.26 -1.30
CA MET A 324 -8.59 3.84 -0.47
C MET A 324 -7.27 3.97 -1.24
N ASN A 325 -6.92 2.97 -2.04
CA ASN A 325 -5.75 3.04 -2.90
C ASN A 325 -5.87 4.17 -3.95
N ALA A 326 -7.03 4.31 -4.60
CA ALA A 326 -7.26 5.40 -5.54
C ALA A 326 -7.25 6.78 -4.86
N ALA A 327 -7.89 6.91 -3.69
CA ALA A 327 -7.87 8.14 -2.89
C ALA A 327 -6.44 8.55 -2.52
N MET A 328 -5.61 7.57 -2.14
CA MET A 328 -4.19 7.78 -1.87
C MET A 328 -3.47 8.31 -3.12
N GLN A 329 -3.65 7.69 -4.29
CA GLN A 329 -2.98 8.13 -5.51
C GLN A 329 -3.37 9.55 -5.95
N LEU A 330 -4.65 9.90 -5.82
CA LEU A 330 -5.19 11.19 -6.25
C LEU A 330 -4.80 12.35 -5.33
N ASN A 331 -4.64 12.10 -4.03
CA ASN A 331 -4.31 13.15 -3.05
C ASN A 331 -2.78 13.27 -2.82
N LEU A 332 -1.96 12.73 -3.73
CA LEU A 332 -0.50 12.74 -3.63
C LEU A 332 0.14 13.41 -4.85
N PRO A 333 0.98 14.44 -4.66
CA PRO A 333 1.73 15.05 -5.74
C PRO A 333 2.77 14.07 -6.30
N ASN A 334 3.12 14.24 -7.57
CA ASN A 334 3.93 13.29 -8.34
C ASN A 334 5.28 12.96 -7.65
N TRP A 335 5.94 13.95 -7.05
CA TRP A 335 7.27 13.80 -6.45
C TRP A 335 7.29 12.85 -5.23
N VAL A 336 6.21 12.84 -4.44
CA VAL A 336 6.11 12.03 -3.20
C VAL A 336 5.27 10.76 -3.38
N ARG A 337 4.49 10.66 -4.47
CA ARG A 337 3.47 9.63 -4.70
C ARG A 337 3.99 8.21 -4.46
N ALA A 338 5.12 7.83 -5.04
CA ALA A 338 5.66 6.48 -4.90
C ALA A 338 6.00 6.13 -3.44
N ARG A 339 6.56 7.08 -2.67
CA ARG A 339 7.01 6.85 -1.28
C ARG A 339 5.82 6.79 -0.33
N ALA A 340 4.86 7.69 -0.50
CA ALA A 340 3.63 7.67 0.28
C ALA A 340 2.78 6.42 -0.04
N LEU A 341 2.74 5.96 -1.30
CA LEU A 341 2.11 4.68 -1.64
C LEU A 341 2.83 3.48 -1.02
N ALA A 342 4.16 3.51 -0.89
CA ALA A 342 4.89 2.48 -0.16
C ALA A 342 4.50 2.45 1.34
N ILE A 343 4.32 3.62 1.97
CA ILE A 343 3.79 3.73 3.34
C ILE A 343 2.35 3.20 3.42
N TYR A 344 1.51 3.47 2.43
CA TYR A 344 0.16 2.87 2.35
C TYR A 344 0.23 1.34 2.31
N GLN A 345 1.11 0.77 1.48
CA GLN A 345 1.29 -0.69 1.41
C GLN A 345 1.83 -1.25 2.74
N LEU A 346 2.74 -0.53 3.40
CA LEU A 346 3.27 -0.88 4.72
C LEU A 346 2.14 -0.94 5.76
N VAL A 347 1.28 0.07 5.82
CA VAL A 347 0.13 0.10 6.74
C VAL A 347 -0.87 -1.00 6.42
N PHE A 348 -1.13 -1.26 5.14
CA PHE A 348 -2.04 -2.31 4.68
C PHE A 348 -1.50 -3.72 5.04
N ALA A 349 -0.25 -4.01 4.70
CA ALA A 349 0.40 -5.29 5.00
C ALA A 349 0.60 -5.48 6.51
N GLY A 350 1.06 -4.45 7.22
CA GLY A 350 1.23 -4.45 8.67
C GLY A 350 -0.08 -4.66 9.41
N GLY A 351 -1.15 -3.99 9.00
CA GLY A 351 -2.49 -4.22 9.55
C GLY A 351 -2.96 -5.66 9.36
N GLN A 352 -2.71 -6.27 8.21
CA GLN A 352 -3.06 -7.68 7.98
C GLN A 352 -2.23 -8.62 8.85
N ALA A 353 -0.90 -8.44 8.91
CA ALA A 353 -0.01 -9.28 9.70
C ALA A 353 -0.31 -9.20 11.20
N LEU A 354 -0.41 -7.98 11.74
CA LEU A 354 -0.73 -7.76 13.15
C LEU A 354 -2.15 -8.23 13.50
N GLY A 355 -3.12 -7.98 12.62
CA GLY A 355 -4.48 -8.45 12.82
C GLY A 355 -4.55 -9.98 12.79
N ALA A 356 -3.92 -10.64 11.83
CA ALA A 356 -3.91 -12.11 11.75
C ALA A 356 -3.33 -12.71 13.04
N LEU A 357 -2.16 -12.25 13.48
CA LEU A 357 -1.54 -12.67 14.74
C LEU A 357 -2.48 -12.47 15.94
N ALA A 358 -3.09 -11.28 16.06
CA ALA A 358 -4.01 -10.98 17.16
C ALA A 358 -5.27 -11.86 17.14
N TRP A 359 -5.80 -12.15 15.95
CA TRP A 359 -6.98 -13.00 15.78
C TRP A 359 -6.69 -14.46 16.05
N GLY A 360 -5.50 -14.97 15.70
CA GLY A 360 -5.06 -16.31 16.10
C GLY A 360 -5.12 -16.51 17.61
N GLN A 361 -4.49 -15.60 18.35
CA GLN A 361 -4.48 -15.62 19.81
C GLN A 361 -5.87 -15.45 20.41
N SER A 362 -6.70 -14.58 19.81
CA SER A 362 -8.09 -14.40 20.25
C SER A 362 -8.91 -15.68 20.04
N ALA A 363 -8.74 -16.36 18.91
CA ALA A 363 -9.47 -17.59 18.60
C ALA A 363 -9.10 -18.75 19.54
N GLU A 364 -7.87 -18.79 20.05
CA GLU A 364 -7.47 -19.74 21.08
C GLU A 364 -8.06 -19.40 22.45
N ALA A 365 -8.08 -18.12 22.81
CA ALA A 365 -8.54 -17.67 24.12
C ALA A 365 -10.07 -17.73 24.29
N VAL A 366 -10.83 -17.32 23.27
CA VAL A 366 -12.29 -17.16 23.37
C VAL A 366 -13.11 -17.96 22.35
N GLY A 367 -12.47 -18.62 21.38
CA GLY A 367 -13.15 -19.39 20.33
C GLY A 367 -13.32 -18.65 19.01
N LEU A 368 -13.60 -19.40 17.94
CA LEU A 368 -13.73 -18.86 16.57
C LEU A 368 -14.96 -17.96 16.41
N ARG A 369 -16.10 -18.41 16.95
CA ARG A 369 -17.37 -17.69 16.87
C ARG A 369 -17.29 -16.31 17.51
N GLU A 370 -16.79 -16.24 18.73
CA GLU A 370 -16.59 -15.02 19.51
C GLU A 370 -15.59 -14.11 18.81
N THR A 371 -14.50 -14.68 18.27
CA THR A 371 -13.48 -13.93 17.53
C THR A 371 -14.03 -13.25 16.29
N PHE A 372 -14.80 -13.96 15.45
CA PHE A 372 -15.47 -13.36 14.29
C PHE A 372 -16.54 -12.34 14.71
N GLY A 373 -17.22 -12.59 15.84
CA GLY A 373 -18.17 -11.65 16.44
C GLY A 373 -17.51 -10.31 16.84
N ILE A 374 -16.39 -10.38 17.56
CA ILE A 374 -15.59 -9.22 17.97
C ILE A 374 -15.04 -8.49 16.74
N ALA A 375 -14.48 -9.21 15.77
CA ALA A 375 -13.99 -8.60 14.54
C ALA A 375 -15.11 -7.89 13.75
N GLY A 376 -16.29 -8.49 13.66
CA GLY A 376 -17.49 -7.88 13.07
C GLY A 376 -17.93 -6.61 13.81
N ALA A 377 -17.96 -6.65 15.14
CA ALA A 377 -18.29 -5.49 15.97
C ALA A 377 -17.27 -4.35 15.81
N LEU A 378 -15.96 -4.65 15.82
CA LEU A 378 -14.91 -3.68 15.58
C LEU A 378 -14.99 -3.08 14.17
N MET A 379 -15.32 -3.88 13.16
CA MET A 379 -15.54 -3.39 11.80
C MET A 379 -16.69 -2.38 11.74
N LEU A 380 -17.82 -2.68 12.38
CA LEU A 380 -18.97 -1.78 12.45
C LEU A 380 -18.64 -0.50 13.24
N ALA A 381 -17.94 -0.62 14.37
CA ALA A 381 -17.48 0.53 15.16
C ALA A 381 -16.51 1.43 14.36
N GLY A 382 -15.53 0.81 13.68
CA GLY A 382 -14.60 1.50 12.79
C GLY A 382 -15.32 2.20 11.64
N THR A 383 -16.40 1.60 11.13
CA THR A 383 -17.25 2.20 10.11
C THR A 383 -18.04 3.41 10.65
N LEU A 384 -18.61 3.32 11.86
CA LEU A 384 -19.30 4.43 12.51
C LEU A 384 -18.39 5.64 12.75
N ALA A 385 -17.09 5.41 12.94
CA ALA A 385 -16.14 6.50 13.07
C ALA A 385 -16.10 7.41 11.83
N VAL A 386 -16.61 6.99 10.65
CA VAL A 386 -16.71 7.85 9.44
C VAL A 386 -17.54 9.10 9.72
N ARG A 387 -18.54 9.03 10.61
CA ARG A 387 -19.38 10.17 10.98
C ARG A 387 -18.61 11.26 11.73
N ARG A 388 -17.66 10.86 12.58
CA ARG A 388 -16.84 11.78 13.40
C ARG A 388 -15.53 12.16 12.73
N TRP A 389 -15.01 11.28 11.85
CA TRP A 389 -13.71 11.46 11.19
C TRP A 389 -13.81 11.17 9.67
N PRO A 390 -14.58 11.97 8.91
CA PRO A 390 -14.77 11.72 7.48
C PRO A 390 -13.47 11.92 6.71
N VAL A 391 -13.31 11.13 5.65
CA VAL A 391 -12.25 11.31 4.66
C VAL A 391 -12.66 12.46 3.77
N HIS A 392 -11.85 13.52 3.77
CA HIS A 392 -11.99 14.64 2.86
C HIS A 392 -11.06 14.35 1.69
N THR A 393 -11.58 13.67 0.68
CA THR A 393 -10.86 13.49 -0.58
C THR A 393 -11.06 14.74 -1.40
N HIS A 394 -9.97 15.38 -1.77
CA HIS A 394 -9.98 16.45 -2.75
C HIS A 394 -9.90 15.77 -4.12
N GLU A 395 -11.06 15.39 -4.68
CA GLU A 395 -11.10 14.77 -6.01
C GLU A 395 -11.02 15.80 -7.14
N ASP A 396 -11.29 17.07 -6.81
CA ASP A 396 -11.34 18.19 -7.75
C ASP A 396 -10.16 19.17 -7.62
N ASP A 397 -9.30 19.02 -6.60
CA ASP A 397 -8.16 19.94 -6.41
C ASP A 397 -6.99 19.51 -7.28
N ASP A 398 -6.45 20.46 -8.04
CA ASP A 398 -5.32 20.21 -8.91
C ASP A 398 -4.03 19.99 -8.09
N GLN A 399 -3.53 18.75 -8.11
CA GLN A 399 -2.27 18.36 -7.48
C GLN A 399 -1.07 18.52 -8.43
N SER A 400 -1.26 19.23 -9.54
CA SER A 400 -0.20 19.55 -10.51
C SER A 400 0.89 20.40 -9.84
N PRO A 401 2.17 20.16 -10.14
CA PRO A 401 3.25 21.00 -9.64
C PRO A 401 3.07 22.44 -10.12
N ALA A 402 3.13 23.39 -9.19
CA ALA A 402 3.13 24.81 -9.49
C ALA A 402 4.48 25.40 -9.10
N VAL A 403 5.14 26.09 -10.04
CA VAL A 403 6.34 26.88 -9.79
C VAL A 403 5.92 28.35 -9.81
N PHE A 404 5.71 28.91 -8.63
CA PHE A 404 5.26 30.30 -8.46
C PHE A 404 6.19 31.13 -7.57
N TRP A 405 7.18 30.49 -6.93
CA TRP A 405 8.25 31.21 -6.24
C TRP A 405 9.30 31.67 -7.23
N ALA A 406 9.69 32.94 -7.12
CA ALA A 406 10.85 33.45 -7.84
C ALA A 406 12.14 32.83 -7.27
N GLU A 407 13.15 32.65 -8.12
CA GLU A 407 14.45 32.19 -7.64
C GLU A 407 15.02 33.19 -6.60
N PRO A 408 15.49 32.69 -5.44
CA PRO A 408 16.04 33.55 -4.42
C PRO A 408 17.33 34.20 -4.94
N HIS A 409 17.35 35.52 -4.99
CA HIS A 409 18.54 36.27 -5.38
C HIS A 409 19.52 36.27 -4.20
N LEU A 410 20.50 35.38 -4.25
CA LEU A 410 21.56 35.27 -3.24
C LEU A 410 22.87 35.85 -3.75
N MET A 411 23.54 36.64 -2.91
CA MET A 411 24.92 37.10 -3.16
C MET A 411 25.96 36.03 -2.80
N LEU A 412 25.59 35.06 -1.97
CA LEU A 412 26.39 33.89 -1.60
C LEU A 412 25.88 32.67 -2.39
N GLN A 413 26.78 31.81 -2.86
CA GLN A 413 26.43 30.56 -3.54
C GLN A 413 26.58 29.38 -2.56
N PRO A 414 25.54 29.01 -1.79
CA PRO A 414 25.61 27.87 -0.88
C PRO A 414 25.79 26.56 -1.63
N HIS A 415 26.58 25.65 -1.06
CA HIS A 415 26.65 24.28 -1.52
C HIS A 415 25.32 23.56 -1.23
N LEU A 416 24.96 22.57 -2.05
CA LEU A 416 23.67 21.86 -1.95
C LEU A 416 23.39 21.25 -0.56
N GLN A 417 24.44 20.85 0.15
CA GLN A 417 24.34 20.25 1.48
C GLN A 417 24.40 21.24 2.64
N ASP A 418 24.62 22.53 2.37
CA ASP A 418 24.71 23.54 3.41
C ASP A 418 23.34 23.69 4.11
N GLY A 419 23.37 23.77 5.44
CA GLY A 419 22.16 23.86 6.24
C GLY A 419 22.46 23.94 7.74
N PRO A 420 21.45 24.26 8.56
CA PRO A 420 20.07 24.50 8.17
C PRO A 420 19.87 25.89 7.53
N ILE A 421 18.88 25.99 6.64
CA ILE A 421 18.48 27.25 6.01
C ILE A 421 17.26 27.79 6.77
N LEU A 422 17.35 29.02 7.27
CA LEU A 422 16.23 29.70 7.89
C LEU A 422 15.63 30.68 6.90
N VAL A 423 14.35 30.52 6.60
CA VAL A 423 13.60 31.44 5.77
C VAL A 423 12.71 32.30 6.67
N SER A 424 12.79 33.61 6.50
CA SER A 424 11.95 34.57 7.21
C SER A 424 11.15 35.37 6.19
N ALA A 425 9.83 35.39 6.33
CA ALA A 425 8.93 36.18 5.51
C ALA A 425 8.17 37.17 6.41
N THR A 426 8.32 38.46 6.11
CA THR A 426 7.69 39.55 6.87
C THR A 426 6.47 40.08 6.14
N TYR A 427 5.34 40.14 6.83
CA TYR A 427 4.04 40.58 6.33
C TYR A 427 3.57 41.77 7.16
N ARG A 428 3.06 42.80 6.48
CA ARG A 428 2.36 43.92 7.13
C ARG A 428 0.86 43.69 6.98
N VAL A 429 0.12 43.54 8.08
CA VAL A 429 -1.28 43.10 8.07
C VAL A 429 -2.15 44.16 8.75
N PRO A 430 -3.20 44.66 8.06
CA PRO A 430 -4.14 45.60 8.67
C PRO A 430 -4.80 44.99 9.91
N PRO A 431 -5.07 45.79 10.98
CA PRO A 431 -5.71 45.30 12.19
C PRO A 431 -7.05 44.59 11.96
N ALA A 432 -7.81 45.01 10.94
CA ALA A 432 -9.09 44.41 10.56
C ALA A 432 -8.95 42.96 10.05
N ASN A 433 -7.81 42.62 9.44
CA ASN A 433 -7.58 41.32 8.79
C ASN A 433 -6.81 40.33 9.69
N THR A 434 -6.38 40.74 10.89
CA THR A 434 -5.47 39.95 11.73
C THR A 434 -6.00 38.54 12.03
N GLY A 435 -7.28 38.40 12.39
CA GLY A 435 -7.85 37.09 12.71
C GLY A 435 -7.91 36.13 11.52
N GLU A 436 -8.29 36.66 10.34
CA GLU A 436 -8.32 35.89 9.10
C GLU A 436 -6.91 35.54 8.61
N PHE A 437 -5.95 36.46 8.76
CA PHE A 437 -4.56 36.24 8.40
C PHE A 437 -3.93 35.13 9.24
N VAL A 438 -4.09 35.17 10.57
CA VAL A 438 -3.59 34.09 11.45
C VAL A 438 -4.20 32.75 11.07
N SER A 439 -5.50 32.72 10.77
CA SER A 439 -6.19 31.50 10.31
C SER A 439 -5.66 31.00 8.96
N ALA A 440 -5.35 31.90 8.02
CA ALA A 440 -4.74 31.57 6.74
C ALA A 440 -3.31 31.04 6.91
N MET A 441 -2.52 31.65 7.79
CA MET A 441 -1.16 31.21 8.10
C MET A 441 -1.12 29.84 8.80
N ASP A 442 -2.12 29.51 9.61
CA ASP A 442 -2.27 28.16 10.18
C ASP A 442 -2.49 27.08 9.11
N VAL A 443 -3.17 27.42 7.99
CA VAL A 443 -3.29 26.53 6.83
C VAL A 443 -1.96 26.47 6.07
N LEU A 444 -1.32 27.63 5.84
CA LEU A 444 -0.03 27.73 5.15
C LEU A 444 1.08 26.94 5.87
N ARG A 445 1.09 26.93 7.20
CA ARG A 445 1.98 26.11 8.04
C ARG A 445 1.98 24.65 7.59
N GLY A 446 0.81 24.07 7.35
CA GLY A 446 0.67 22.69 6.91
C GLY A 446 1.35 22.44 5.56
N SER A 447 1.21 23.38 4.61
CA SER A 447 1.91 23.36 3.32
C SER A 447 3.44 23.38 3.52
N ARG A 448 3.96 24.35 4.29
CA ARG A 448 5.42 24.50 4.53
C ARG A 448 6.03 23.23 5.12
N GLN A 449 5.39 22.68 6.15
CA GLN A 449 5.87 21.47 6.83
C GLN A 449 5.83 20.21 5.95
N ARG A 450 4.86 20.14 5.04
CA ARG A 450 4.69 19.04 4.10
C ARG A 450 5.72 19.07 2.97
N THR A 451 6.10 20.25 2.48
CA THR A 451 7.02 20.40 1.33
C THR A 451 8.50 20.45 1.71
N GLY A 452 8.86 20.73 2.96
CA GLY A 452 10.28 20.79 3.34
C GLY A 452 10.58 21.21 4.77
N ALA A 453 9.75 22.08 5.35
CA ALA A 453 10.06 22.70 6.64
C ALA A 453 10.06 21.70 7.80
N THR A 454 11.11 21.71 8.61
CA THR A 454 11.20 20.91 9.85
C THR A 454 10.61 21.63 11.04
N GLN A 455 10.72 22.96 11.06
CA GLN A 455 10.14 23.84 12.06
C GLN A 455 9.47 25.02 11.36
N TRP A 456 8.40 25.53 11.98
CA TRP A 456 7.65 26.68 11.50
C TRP A 456 7.10 27.45 12.70
N GLY A 457 7.11 28.78 12.63
CA GLY A 457 6.50 29.66 13.61
C GLY A 457 6.01 30.95 12.95
N LEU A 458 4.95 31.50 13.51
CA LEU A 458 4.43 32.84 13.18
C LEU A 458 4.54 33.69 14.44
N PHE A 459 5.17 34.84 14.30
CA PHE A 459 5.38 35.80 15.38
C PHE A 459 4.74 37.12 15.00
N ARG A 460 4.30 37.89 16.00
CA ARG A 460 3.85 39.27 15.84
C ARG A 460 4.91 40.16 16.48
N ASP A 461 5.31 41.22 15.79
CA ASP A 461 6.27 42.15 16.36
C ASP A 461 5.65 42.87 17.57
N GLY A 462 6.45 43.01 18.63
CA GLY A 462 6.08 43.75 19.83
C GLY A 462 6.22 45.27 19.64
N ALA A 463 7.02 45.71 18.66
CA ALA A 463 7.22 47.12 18.35
C ALA A 463 6.20 47.66 17.33
N ASP A 464 5.91 46.90 16.27
CA ASP A 464 4.83 47.20 15.31
C ASP A 464 3.75 46.10 15.33
N PRO A 465 2.58 46.33 15.97
CA PRO A 465 1.50 45.35 15.99
C PRO A 465 0.92 45.01 14.61
N ALA A 466 1.20 45.78 13.56
CA ALA A 466 0.79 45.44 12.19
C ALA A 466 1.75 44.46 11.53
N GLU A 467 2.94 44.20 12.10
CA GLU A 467 3.96 43.35 11.50
C GLU A 467 3.89 41.91 12.03
N PHE A 468 3.87 40.96 11.10
CA PHE A 468 3.92 39.53 11.34
C PHE A 468 5.11 38.91 10.63
N VAL A 469 5.83 38.04 11.34
CA VAL A 469 7.03 37.37 10.84
C VAL A 469 6.80 35.86 10.84
N GLU A 470 6.75 35.27 9.65
CA GLU A 470 6.81 33.83 9.45
C GLU A 470 8.27 33.40 9.44
N VAL A 471 8.60 32.36 10.19
CA VAL A 471 9.94 31.76 10.21
C VAL A 471 9.82 30.26 10.02
N TYR A 472 10.60 29.69 9.10
CA TYR A 472 10.70 28.24 8.96
C TYR A 472 12.11 27.78 8.62
N LEU A 473 12.43 26.55 9.05
CA LEU A 473 13.75 25.93 8.88
C LEU A 473 13.68 24.78 7.88
N VAL A 474 14.64 24.74 6.97
CA VAL A 474 14.82 23.67 5.98
C VAL A 474 16.18 23.00 6.22
N PRO A 475 16.27 21.65 6.18
CA PRO A 475 17.50 20.93 6.52
C PRO A 475 18.74 21.30 5.69
N THR A 476 18.57 21.52 4.39
CA THR A 476 19.67 21.80 3.45
C THR A 476 19.22 22.74 2.34
N TRP A 477 20.18 23.39 1.67
CA TRP A 477 19.91 24.22 0.50
C TRP A 477 19.26 23.44 -0.64
N GLU A 478 19.69 22.21 -0.91
CA GLU A 478 19.07 21.32 -1.89
C GLU A 478 17.58 21.10 -1.61
N GLU A 479 17.23 20.91 -0.34
CA GLU A 479 15.86 20.67 0.08
C GLU A 479 14.98 21.93 -0.09
N HIS A 480 15.57 23.12 0.07
CA HIS A 480 14.94 24.41 -0.15
C HIS A 480 14.73 24.71 -1.65
N LEU A 481 15.74 24.47 -2.50
CA LEU A 481 15.61 24.59 -3.95
C LEU A 481 14.50 23.68 -4.49
N ARG A 482 14.42 22.44 -3.99
CA ARG A 482 13.34 21.52 -4.37
C ARG A 482 11.95 22.01 -4.00
N GLN A 483 11.80 22.86 -2.99
CA GLN A 483 10.51 23.50 -2.74
C GLN A 483 10.13 24.48 -3.86
N HIS A 484 11.11 25.19 -4.44
CA HIS A 484 10.92 26.13 -5.54
C HIS A 484 10.62 25.41 -6.87
N GLU A 485 11.29 24.28 -7.14
CA GLU A 485 11.29 23.65 -8.47
C GLU A 485 10.14 22.68 -8.75
N GLY A 486 9.36 22.25 -7.74
CA GLY A 486 8.23 21.35 -8.02
C GLY A 486 7.61 20.57 -6.88
N ARG A 487 7.82 20.97 -5.62
CA ARG A 487 7.11 20.33 -4.49
C ARG A 487 5.78 20.97 -4.13
N LEU A 488 5.61 22.24 -4.51
CA LEU A 488 4.38 23.00 -4.32
C LEU A 488 3.37 22.64 -5.40
N THR A 489 2.10 22.71 -5.03
CA THR A 489 0.93 22.47 -5.89
C THR A 489 0.16 23.76 -6.11
N GLU A 490 -0.78 23.77 -7.06
CA GLU A 490 -1.67 24.91 -7.26
C GLU A 490 -2.51 25.24 -6.01
N ASP A 491 -2.90 24.22 -5.24
CA ASP A 491 -3.56 24.40 -3.93
C ASP A 491 -2.65 25.15 -2.94
N ASP A 492 -1.36 24.79 -2.89
CA ASP A 492 -0.39 25.50 -2.06
C ASP A 492 -0.24 26.98 -2.48
N GLU A 493 -0.29 27.25 -3.79
CA GLU A 493 -0.26 28.62 -4.33
C GLU A 493 -1.50 29.42 -3.91
N GLN A 494 -2.70 28.82 -3.95
CA GLN A 494 -3.93 29.50 -3.55
C GLN A 494 -3.93 29.83 -2.05
N VAL A 495 -3.46 28.91 -1.21
CA VAL A 495 -3.32 29.14 0.23
C VAL A 495 -2.38 30.32 0.51
N GLU A 496 -1.25 30.38 -0.20
CA GLU A 496 -0.28 31.47 -0.07
C GLU A 496 -0.82 32.80 -0.59
N LYS A 497 -1.45 32.82 -1.77
CA LYS A 497 -2.12 34.00 -2.32
C LYS A 497 -3.18 34.56 -1.39
N ARG A 498 -3.93 33.69 -0.69
CA ARG A 498 -4.92 34.12 0.30
C ARG A 498 -4.28 34.82 1.50
N ALA A 499 -3.16 34.31 2.01
CA ALA A 499 -2.43 34.96 3.09
C ALA A 499 -1.87 36.33 2.64
N ILE A 500 -1.30 36.40 1.43
CA ILE A 500 -0.75 37.64 0.85
C ILE A 500 -1.86 38.67 0.61
N ALA A 501 -3.04 38.26 0.13
CA ALA A 501 -4.16 39.17 -0.12
C ALA A 501 -4.71 39.85 1.15
N LEU A 502 -4.46 39.27 2.32
CA LEU A 502 -4.83 39.85 3.62
C LEU A 502 -3.77 40.83 4.15
N ALA A 503 -2.59 40.89 3.52
CA ALA A 503 -1.48 41.77 3.86
C ALA A 503 -1.36 42.96 2.90
N GLU A 504 -0.63 43.99 3.32
CA GLU A 504 -0.29 45.17 2.55
C GLU A 504 0.91 44.88 1.64
N GLY A 505 0.63 44.30 0.46
CA GLY A 505 1.64 44.03 -0.56
C GLY A 505 2.38 42.70 -0.38
N PRO A 506 3.41 42.43 -1.21
CA PRO A 506 4.15 41.18 -1.17
C PRO A 506 5.05 41.10 0.08
N PRO A 507 5.21 39.91 0.67
CA PRO A 507 6.07 39.74 1.84
C PRO A 507 7.55 39.98 1.51
N SER A 508 8.28 40.50 2.48
CA SER A 508 9.75 40.58 2.39
C SER A 508 10.35 39.25 2.84
N VAL A 509 10.95 38.51 1.90
CA VAL A 509 11.53 37.18 2.16
C VAL A 509 13.05 37.27 2.27
N ARG A 510 13.61 36.69 3.34
CA ARG A 510 15.04 36.59 3.60
C ARG A 510 15.45 35.13 3.78
N HIS A 511 16.61 34.78 3.22
CA HIS A 511 17.23 33.47 3.35
C HIS A 511 18.50 33.61 4.19
N LEU A 512 18.48 33.06 5.41
CA LEU A 512 19.61 33.06 6.32
C LEU A 512 20.35 31.73 6.20
N LEU A 513 21.61 31.79 5.76
CA LEU A 513 22.52 30.67 5.61
C LEU A 513 23.31 30.45 6.92
N PRO A 514 23.77 29.21 7.21
CA PRO A 514 24.64 28.97 8.35
C PRO A 514 25.97 29.75 8.21
N PRO A 515 26.57 30.20 9.33
CA PRO A 515 27.80 31.01 9.30
C PRO A 515 29.01 30.24 8.76
N LYS A 516 28.99 28.90 8.83
CA LYS A 516 29.95 28.03 8.15
C LYS A 516 29.24 27.42 6.95
N HIS A 517 29.57 27.88 5.75
CA HIS A 517 29.19 27.26 4.48
C HIS A 517 30.45 26.68 3.85
N SER A 518 30.29 25.62 3.06
CA SER A 518 31.40 24.94 2.41
C SER A 518 31.89 25.83 1.26
N ASP A 519 33.14 26.33 1.32
CA ASP A 519 33.79 27.08 0.23
C ASP A 519 34.00 26.21 -1.03
#